data_AF-A0A959X990-F1
#
_entry.id   AF-A0A959X990-F1
#
_cell.length_a   1.000
_cell.length_b   1.000
_cell.length_c   1.000
_cell.angle_alpha   90.00
_cell.angle_beta   90.00
_cell.angle_gamma   90.00
#
_symmetry.space_group_name_H-M   'P 1'
#
loop_
_entity.id
_entity.type
_entity.pdbx_description
1 polymer ?
#
loop_
_entity_poly.entity_id
_entity_poly.type
_entity_poly.pdbx_seq_one_letter_code
_entity_poly.pdbx_strand_id
1 'polypeptide(L)' 'MLSARLTPAMGWNSWNAFGTKLDEQTLLEVADVMVDRGLLTAGYDYFVIDDGWQHATRVGGRLVPDPDRFPSGMDWLG' A
#
# COMPACT_ATOMS: atom_id res chain seq x y z
N MET A 1 10.59 -19.49 -9.93
CA MET A 1 11.57 -18.41 -9.70
C MET A 1 10.96 -17.12 -10.19
N LEU A 2 10.80 -16.11 -9.34
CA LEU A 2 10.36 -14.78 -9.76
C LEU A 2 11.51 -14.14 -10.53
N SER A 3 11.32 -13.89 -11.82
CA SER A 3 12.30 -13.16 -12.64
C SER A 3 12.32 -11.71 -12.15
N ALA A 4 13.48 -11.20 -11.76
CA ALA A 4 13.65 -9.79 -11.50
C ALA A 4 13.29 -8.99 -12.77
N ARG A 5 12.60 -7.85 -12.62
CA ARG A 5 12.34 -6.93 -13.74
C ARG A 5 13.66 -6.31 -14.18
N LEU A 6 13.88 -6.25 -15.50
CA LEU A 6 15.08 -5.66 -16.10
C LEU A 6 15.05 -4.13 -16.15
N THR A 7 13.92 -3.53 -15.79
CA THR A 7 13.71 -2.07 -15.74
C THR A 7 13.48 -1.62 -14.30
N PRO A 8 13.76 -0.35 -13.97
CA PRO A 8 13.41 0.20 -12.65
C PRO A 8 11.94 -0.03 -12.32
N ALA A 9 11.65 -0.31 -11.04
CA ALA A 9 10.27 -0.37 -10.56
C ALA A 9 9.63 1.01 -10.67
N MET A 10 8.40 1.05 -11.16
CA MET A 10 7.61 2.27 -11.30
C MET A 10 6.35 2.11 -10.47
N GLY A 11 6.02 3.10 -9.67
CA GLY A 11 4.90 3.02 -8.75
C GLY A 11 4.74 4.25 -7.88
N TRP A 12 3.90 4.09 -6.87
CA TRP A 12 3.63 5.10 -5.86
C TRP A 12 3.98 4.54 -4.47
N ASN A 13 4.41 5.41 -3.56
CA ASN A 13 4.70 5.09 -2.17
C ASN A 13 3.99 6.10 -1.26
N SER A 14 3.38 5.60 -0.18
CA SER A 14 2.54 6.42 0.71
C SER A 14 3.28 7.46 1.55
N TRP A 15 4.57 7.26 1.83
CA TRP A 15 5.31 8.02 2.85
C TRP A 15 5.35 9.52 2.59
N ASN A 16 5.69 9.93 1.37
CA ASN A 16 5.84 11.35 1.04
C ASN A 16 4.51 12.13 1.07
N ALA A 17 3.38 11.43 0.94
CA ALA A 17 2.06 12.05 0.99
C ALA A 17 1.47 12.02 2.41
N PHE A 18 1.63 10.92 3.13
CA PHE A 18 0.84 10.65 4.34
C PHE A 18 1.68 10.37 5.59
N GLY A 19 2.96 10.03 5.45
CA GLY A 19 3.73 9.42 6.55
C GLY A 19 2.96 8.24 7.13
N THR A 20 2.73 8.24 8.45
CA THR A 20 1.95 7.21 9.15
C THR A 20 0.44 7.52 9.27
N LYS A 21 -0.06 8.56 8.58
CA LYS A 21 -1.46 9.02 8.65
C LYS A 21 -2.24 8.55 7.42
N LEU A 22 -2.40 7.23 7.29
CA LEU A 22 -3.19 6.59 6.25
C LEU A 22 -4.08 5.49 6.84
N ASP A 23 -5.12 5.15 6.09
CA ASP A 23 -6.05 4.05 6.34
C ASP A 23 -6.46 3.38 5.03
N GLU A 24 -7.23 2.30 5.13
CA GLU A 24 -7.73 1.49 4.02
C GLU A 24 -8.44 2.34 2.96
N GLN A 25 -9.33 3.24 3.38
CA GLN A 25 -10.07 4.09 2.46
C GLN A 25 -9.15 5.04 1.69
N THR A 26 -8.21 5.69 2.38
CA THR A 26 -7.23 6.60 1.76
C THR A 26 -6.44 5.88 0.68
N LEU A 27 -6.02 4.64 0.91
CA LEU A 27 -5.27 3.86 -0.06
C LEU A 27 -6.10 3.49 -1.29
N LEU A 28 -7.36 3.09 -1.09
CA LEU A 28 -8.28 2.79 -2.20
C LEU A 28 -8.52 4.03 -3.08
N GLU A 29 -8.74 5.18 -2.47
CA GLU A 29 -8.93 6.45 -3.20
C GLU A 29 -7.69 6.83 -4.02
N VAL A 30 -6.48 6.62 -3.49
CA VAL A 30 -5.24 6.85 -4.24
C VAL A 30 -5.10 5.86 -5.39
N ALA A 31 -5.43 4.59 -5.18
CA ALA A 31 -5.40 3.58 -6.24
C ALA A 31 -6.37 3.94 -7.39
N ASP A 32 -7.60 4.34 -7.07
CA ASP A 32 -8.58 4.82 -8.05
C ASP A 32 -8.05 6.04 -8.82
N VAL A 33 -7.47 7.03 -8.13
CA VAL A 33 -6.86 8.20 -8.78
C VAL A 33 -5.69 7.79 -9.69
N MET A 34 -4.86 6.83 -9.30
CA MET A 34 -3.76 6.35 -10.15
C MET A 34 -4.29 5.75 -11.45
N VAL A 35 -5.39 5.00 -11.39
CA VAL A 35 -6.06 4.43 -12.57
C VAL A 35 -6.70 5.53 -13.42
N ASP A 36 -7.47 6.42 -12.83
CA ASP A 36 -8.17 7.52 -13.51
C ASP A 36 -7.20 8.48 -14.22
N ARG A 37 -6.00 8.66 -13.65
CA ARG A 37 -4.92 9.47 -14.25
C ARG A 37 -4.09 8.72 -15.29
N GLY A 38 -4.38 7.44 -15.52
CA GLY A 38 -3.68 6.60 -16.50
C GLY A 38 -2.27 6.18 -16.07
N LEU A 39 -1.93 6.27 -14.79
CA LEU A 39 -0.59 5.91 -14.29
C LEU A 39 -0.34 4.41 -14.41
N LEU A 40 -1.35 3.58 -14.16
CA LEU A 40 -1.24 2.14 -14.36
C LEU A 40 -0.92 1.81 -15.84
N THR A 41 -1.63 2.43 -16.77
CA THR A 41 -1.38 2.30 -18.22
C THR A 41 0.02 2.80 -18.62
N ALA A 42 0.54 3.81 -17.92
CA ALA A 42 1.89 4.34 -18.12
C ALA A 42 3.00 3.48 -17.47
N GLY A 43 2.65 2.39 -16.77
CA GLY A 43 3.59 1.44 -16.19
C GLY A 43 3.87 1.62 -14.69
N TYR A 44 3.16 2.51 -13.99
CA TYR A 44 3.23 2.63 -12.53
C TYR A 44 2.38 1.56 -11.87
N ASP A 45 2.94 0.36 -11.70
CA ASP A 45 2.22 -0.84 -11.29
C ASP A 45 2.63 -1.38 -9.91
N TYR A 46 3.50 -0.65 -9.19
CA TYR A 46 3.73 -0.86 -7.77
C TYR A 46 2.93 0.14 -6.93
N PHE A 47 2.19 -0.38 -5.96
CA PHE A 47 1.49 0.40 -4.94
C PHE A 47 2.09 0.07 -3.57
N VAL A 48 3.02 0.90 -3.10
CA VAL A 48 3.83 0.62 -1.92
C VAL A 48 3.23 1.32 -0.71
N ILE A 49 2.76 0.51 0.23
CA ILE A 49 2.30 0.97 1.54
C ILE A 49 3.52 1.00 2.47
N ASP A 50 3.90 2.20 2.87
CA ASP A 50 5.02 2.43 3.78
C ASP A 50 4.58 2.27 5.26
N ASP A 51 5.37 2.80 6.19
CA ASP A 51 5.13 2.67 7.63
C ASP A 51 3.76 3.23 8.09
N GLY A 52 3.21 2.65 9.16
CA GLY A 52 1.95 3.08 9.79
C GLY A 52 0.73 2.20 9.51
N TRP A 53 0.90 1.09 8.79
CA TRP A 53 -0.18 0.11 8.56
C TRP A 53 -0.38 -0.87 9.72
N GLN A 54 0.69 -1.15 10.45
CA GLN A 54 0.73 -2.14 11.51
C GLN A 54 0.16 -1.62 12.82
N HIS A 55 -0.43 -2.53 13.59
CA HIS A 55 -0.81 -2.31 14.98
C HIS A 55 0.44 -2.02 15.84
N ALA A 56 0.27 -1.20 16.88
CA ALA A 56 1.36 -0.78 17.77
C ALA A 56 2.04 -1.94 18.51
N THR A 57 1.33 -3.04 18.71
CA THR A 57 1.85 -4.26 19.34
C THR A 57 1.62 -5.48 18.46
N ARG A 58 2.55 -6.43 18.57
CA ARG A 58 2.44 -7.74 17.93
C ARG A 58 1.36 -8.59 18.62
N VAL A 59 0.62 -9.37 17.83
CA VAL A 59 -0.34 -10.35 18.33
C VAL A 59 0.20 -11.75 18.06
N GLY A 60 0.40 -12.56 19.10
CA GLY A 60 1.03 -13.87 18.97
C GLY A 60 2.43 -13.82 18.34
N GLY A 61 3.18 -12.73 18.56
CA GLY A 61 4.50 -12.50 17.96
C GLY A 61 4.47 -12.03 16.49
N ARG A 62 3.30 -11.93 15.86
CA ARG A 62 3.15 -11.49 14.47
C ARG A 62 2.84 -10.01 14.37
N LEU A 63 3.31 -9.38 13.30
CA LEU A 63 2.75 -8.10 12.87
C LEU A 63 1.30 -8.35 12.43
N VAL A 64 0.41 -7.47 12.84
CA VAL A 64 -0.98 -7.45 12.41
C VAL A 64 -1.35 -6.04 11.96
N PRO A 65 -2.30 -5.87 11.04
CA PRO A 65 -2.77 -4.54 10.64
C PRO A 65 -3.43 -3.84 11.82
N ASP A 66 -3.35 -2.52 11.87
CA ASP A 66 -4.15 -1.73 12.81
C ASP A 66 -5.64 -1.89 12.45
N PRO A 67 -6.49 -2.47 13.31
CA PRO A 67 -7.87 -2.81 12.96
C PRO A 67 -8.78 -1.59 12.80
N ASP A 68 -8.42 -0.44 13.36
CA ASP A 68 -9.20 0.80 13.20
C ASP A 68 -8.90 1.47 11.86
N ARG A 69 -7.69 1.29 11.33
CA ARG A 69 -7.26 1.85 10.04
C ARG A 69 -7.44 0.90 8.86
N PHE A 70 -7.26 -0.40 9.11
CA PHE A 70 -7.31 -1.48 8.11
C PHE A 70 -8.29 -2.55 8.58
N PRO A 71 -9.60 -2.23 8.67
CA PRO A 71 -10.62 -3.14 9.19
C PRO A 71 -10.76 -4.44 8.38
N SER A 72 -10.44 -4.40 7.08
CA SER A 72 -10.43 -5.59 6.21
C SER A 72 -9.10 -6.34 6.25
N GLY A 73 -8.06 -5.71 6.82
CA GLY A 73 -6.69 -6.22 6.90
C GLY A 73 -5.90 -6.10 5.59
N MET A 74 -4.57 -6.26 5.68
CA MET A 74 -3.69 -6.08 4.51
C MET A 74 -3.90 -7.16 3.44
N ASP A 75 -4.23 -8.40 3.83
CA ASP A 75 -4.48 -9.50 2.88
C ASP A 75 -5.68 -9.20 1.96
N TRP A 76 -6.62 -8.36 2.40
CA TRP A 76 -7.75 -7.93 1.57
C TRP A 76 -7.35 -6.86 0.53
N LEU A 77 -6.34 -6.04 0.84
CA LEU A 77 -5.85 -4.98 -0.05
C LEU A 77 -4.99 -5.54 -1.21
N GLY A 78 -4.29 -6.66 -1.00
CA GLY A 78 -3.50 -7.35 -2.03
C GLY A 78 -2.15 -7.87 -1.58
#